data_AF-G4TJA8-F1
#
_entry.id   AF-G4TJA8-F1
#
_cell.length_a   1.000
_cell.length_b   1.000
_cell.length_c   1.000
_cell.angle_alpha   90.00
_cell.angle_beta   90.00
_cell.angle_gamma   90.00
#
_symmetry.space_group_name_H-M   'P 1'
#
loop_
_entity.id
_entity.type
_entity.pdbx_description
1 polymer ?
#
loop_
_entity_poly.entity_id
_entity_poly.type
_entity_poly.pdbx_seq_one_letter_code
_entity_poly.pdbx_strand_id
1 'polypeptide(L)'
;MQFTTATLFAIALLAANVNAVTLYRGGNSHTPVTGDRVRHQDFGHPSDGHYHPNGGGLSTFSNPDHLPKGTKHVYSVESHEAEAHGFKVTNDHGTHHNIGLHQKHPEGTLHSALKNLPWKKVGRRDVHPMNRVRMVHEALESSKRSIEELD
;
A
#
# COMPACT_ATOMS: atom_id res chain seq x y z
N MET A 1 -13.12 -41.94 -18.94
CA MET A 1 -12.40 -40.70 -19.30
C MET A 1 -12.82 -39.62 -18.32
N GLN A 2 -11.99 -39.31 -17.33
CA GLN A 2 -12.26 -38.31 -16.28
C GLN A 2 -11.19 -37.23 -16.36
N PHE A 3 -11.40 -36.18 -17.15
CA PHE A 3 -10.49 -35.03 -17.16
C PHE A 3 -11.22 -33.78 -17.66
N THR A 4 -12.20 -33.26 -16.93
CA THR A 4 -12.75 -31.92 -17.24
C THR A 4 -13.45 -31.30 -16.02
N THR A 5 -12.76 -31.15 -14.90
CA THR A 5 -13.30 -30.36 -13.76
C THR A 5 -12.26 -29.63 -12.93
N ALA A 6 -11.02 -29.44 -13.43
CA ALA A 6 -9.97 -28.73 -12.69
C ALA A 6 -9.62 -27.35 -13.28
N THR A 7 -9.96 -27.07 -14.53
CA THR A 7 -9.49 -25.86 -15.23
C THR A 7 -10.27 -24.59 -14.87
N LEU A 8 -11.54 -24.72 -14.47
CA LEU A 8 -12.38 -23.56 -14.13
C LEU A 8 -12.01 -22.92 -12.77
N PHE A 9 -11.39 -23.66 -11.85
CA PHE A 9 -10.99 -23.12 -10.54
C PHE A 9 -9.73 -22.24 -10.63
N ALA A 10 -8.82 -22.54 -11.56
CA ALA A 10 -7.61 -21.76 -11.77
C ALA A 10 -7.90 -20.37 -12.38
N ILE A 11 -8.96 -20.24 -13.18
CA ILE A 11 -9.33 -18.97 -13.84
C ILE A 11 -10.05 -18.03 -12.85
N ALA A 12 -10.83 -18.58 -11.91
CA ALA A 12 -11.46 -17.78 -10.85
C ALA A 12 -10.43 -17.19 -9.86
N LEU A 13 -9.33 -17.89 -9.58
CA LEU A 13 -8.24 -17.36 -8.74
C LEU A 13 -7.37 -16.30 -9.46
N LEU A 14 -7.30 -16.32 -10.79
CA LEU A 14 -6.56 -15.31 -11.56
C LEU A 14 -7.32 -13.98 -11.70
N ALA A 15 -8.65 -14.00 -11.70
CA ALA A 15 -9.48 -12.82 -11.92
C ALA A 15 -9.54 -11.84 -10.72
N ALA A 16 -9.13 -12.26 -9.52
CA ALA A 16 -9.09 -11.39 -8.35
C ALA A 16 -7.86 -10.45 -8.32
N ASN A 17 -6.84 -10.70 -9.14
CA ASN A 17 -5.54 -10.01 -9.05
C ASN A 17 -5.42 -8.76 -9.94
N VAL A 18 -6.49 -8.34 -10.63
CA VAL A 18 -6.38 -7.27 -11.66
C VAL A 18 -6.34 -5.87 -11.05
N ASN A 19 -6.64 -5.69 -9.75
CA ASN A 19 -6.70 -4.37 -9.10
C ASN A 19 -5.89 -4.26 -7.80
N ALA A 20 -4.90 -5.13 -7.58
CA ALA A 20 -4.00 -4.95 -6.44
C ALA A 20 -3.13 -3.69 -6.65
N VAL A 21 -3.17 -2.77 -5.69
CA VAL A 21 -2.36 -1.55 -5.67
C VAL A 21 -1.34 -1.66 -4.56
N THR A 22 -0.07 -1.45 -4.87
CA THR A 22 0.97 -1.33 -3.85
C THR A 22 0.79 -0.02 -3.08
N LEU A 23 0.62 -0.12 -1.77
CA LEU A 23 0.41 1.00 -0.85
C LEU A 23 1.68 1.30 -0.07
N TYR A 24 2.14 2.54 -0.15
CA TYR A 24 3.35 3.03 0.50
C TYR A 24 3.03 3.88 1.74
N ARG A 25 3.83 3.70 2.78
CA ARG A 25 3.73 4.49 4.02
C ARG A 25 5.11 4.77 4.62
N GLY A 26 5.24 5.95 5.22
CA GLY A 26 6.38 6.32 6.05
C GLY A 26 6.30 5.71 7.45
N GLY A 27 7.42 5.18 7.94
CA GLY A 27 7.53 4.54 9.25
C GLY A 27 8.73 5.03 10.08
N ASN A 28 8.97 4.35 11.20
CA ASN A 28 10.24 4.43 11.92
C ASN A 28 11.20 3.32 11.42
N SER A 29 12.33 3.12 12.10
CA SER A 29 13.34 2.14 11.67
C SER A 29 12.85 0.68 11.67
N HIS A 30 11.80 0.37 12.44
CA HIS A 30 11.31 -0.99 12.67
C HIS A 30 9.91 -1.24 12.09
N THR A 31 9.05 -0.22 12.03
CA THR A 31 7.63 -0.38 11.73
C THR A 31 7.07 0.75 10.85
N PRO A 32 6.07 0.47 9.98
CA PRO A 32 5.36 1.46 9.16
C PRO A 32 4.34 2.29 9.93
N VAL A 33 3.90 1.78 11.08
CA VAL A 33 2.95 2.46 11.96
C VAL A 33 3.73 3.09 13.10
N THR A 34 3.86 4.42 13.05
CA THR A 34 4.58 5.20 14.06
C THR A 34 3.67 5.59 15.23
N GLY A 35 4.19 5.50 16.45
CA GLY A 35 3.51 5.88 17.69
C GLY A 35 3.05 4.68 18.51
N ASP A 36 2.53 4.96 19.70
CA ASP A 36 2.15 3.93 20.69
C ASP A 36 0.68 3.50 20.54
N ARG A 37 -0.11 4.29 19.81
CA ARG A 37 -1.50 4.00 19.43
C ARG A 37 -1.76 4.48 18.01
N VAL A 38 -2.65 3.77 17.32
CA VAL A 38 -3.36 4.32 16.18
C VAL A 38 -3.99 5.63 16.66
N ARG A 39 -3.69 6.74 16.00
CA ARG A 39 -4.20 8.03 16.46
C ARG A 39 -5.71 7.95 16.33
N HIS A 40 -6.46 8.27 17.39
CA HIS A 40 -7.94 8.30 17.31
C HIS A 40 -8.42 9.20 16.17
N GLN A 41 -7.60 10.17 15.76
CA GLN A 41 -7.83 11.04 14.61
C GLN A 41 -7.86 10.28 13.27
N ASP A 42 -7.10 9.18 13.16
CA ASP A 42 -7.01 8.39 11.94
C ASP A 42 -8.27 7.52 11.75
N PHE A 43 -8.87 6.97 12.82
CA PHE A 43 -9.99 6.00 12.73
C PHE A 43 -11.28 6.46 13.44
N GLY A 44 -11.32 7.70 13.92
CA GLY A 44 -12.37 8.22 14.79
C GLY A 44 -12.20 7.79 16.23
N HIS A 45 -12.99 8.41 17.12
CA HIS A 45 -13.00 8.01 18.54
C HIS A 45 -13.68 6.64 18.69
N PRO A 46 -13.11 5.72 19.48
CA PRO A 46 -13.79 4.48 19.79
C PRO A 46 -15.05 4.75 20.61
N SER A 47 -16.10 3.99 20.33
CA SER A 47 -17.35 3.98 21.08
C SER A 47 -17.62 2.54 21.51
N ASP A 48 -17.97 2.35 22.78
CA ASP A 48 -18.14 1.03 23.41
C ASP A 48 -16.89 0.14 23.29
N GLY A 49 -15.69 0.73 23.36
CA GLY A 49 -14.41 0.02 23.24
C GLY A 49 -14.07 -0.45 21.83
N HIS A 50 -14.79 0.03 20.81
CA HIS A 50 -14.59 -0.35 19.41
C HIS A 50 -14.42 0.86 18.50
N TYR A 51 -13.50 0.74 17.55
CA TYR A 51 -13.51 1.57 16.35
C TYR A 51 -14.58 1.07 15.38
N HIS A 52 -15.25 1.99 14.71
CA HIS A 52 -16.35 1.69 13.79
C HIS A 52 -15.91 1.86 12.34
N PRO A 53 -16.52 1.14 11.39
CA PRO A 53 -16.28 1.36 9.97
C PRO A 53 -16.62 2.80 9.58
N ASN A 54 -15.96 3.31 8.54
CA ASN A 54 -16.09 4.68 8.01
C ASN A 54 -15.59 5.81 8.95
N GLY A 55 -14.94 5.50 10.07
CA GLY A 55 -14.31 6.51 10.95
C GLY A 55 -13.02 7.14 10.41
N GLY A 56 -12.58 6.74 9.21
CA GLY A 56 -11.31 7.12 8.61
C GLY A 56 -10.44 5.89 8.34
N GLY A 57 -9.12 6.07 8.37
CA GLY A 57 -8.18 4.98 8.47
C GLY A 57 -6.71 5.41 8.35
N LEU A 58 -5.86 4.41 8.13
CA LEU A 58 -4.43 4.62 7.99
C LEU A 58 -4.12 5.17 6.59
N SER A 59 -3.64 6.42 6.53
CA SER A 59 -3.20 7.05 5.27
C SER A 59 -2.02 6.32 4.62
N THR A 60 -2.11 6.08 3.32
CA THR A 60 -1.10 5.47 2.46
C THR A 60 -1.11 6.14 1.09
N PHE A 61 -0.12 5.86 0.26
CA PHE A 61 -0.04 6.38 -1.11
C PHE A 61 0.27 5.26 -2.09
N SER A 62 -0.29 5.26 -3.30
CA SER A 62 0.12 4.36 -4.38
C SER A 62 1.40 4.81 -5.08
N ASN A 63 1.90 6.01 -4.76
CA ASN A 63 3.17 6.53 -5.23
C ASN A 63 4.04 6.97 -4.03
N PRO A 64 5.24 6.39 -3.81
CA PRO A 64 6.11 6.77 -2.70
C PRO A 64 6.62 8.22 -2.81
N ASP A 65 6.60 8.81 -4.01
CA ASP A 65 6.95 10.22 -4.25
C ASP A 65 5.93 11.20 -3.67
N HIS A 66 4.80 10.74 -3.13
CA HIS A 66 3.83 11.60 -2.45
C HIS A 66 3.89 11.51 -0.91
N LEU A 67 4.81 10.72 -0.36
CA LEU A 67 5.07 10.72 1.08
C LEU A 67 5.55 12.11 1.58
N PRO A 68 5.48 12.42 2.89
CA PRO A 68 6.07 13.65 3.42
C PRO A 68 7.59 13.73 3.15
N LYS A 69 8.09 14.93 2.78
CA LYS A 69 9.54 15.16 2.61
C LYS A 69 10.29 14.78 3.89
N GLY A 70 11.46 14.15 3.74
CA GLY A 70 12.25 13.66 4.89
C GLY A 70 11.86 12.28 5.43
N THR A 71 10.91 11.57 4.80
CA THR A 71 10.58 10.17 5.14
C THR A 71 11.79 9.26 4.92
N LYS A 72 12.44 8.82 6.01
CA LYS A 72 13.65 7.97 5.97
C LYS A 72 13.36 6.48 5.84
N HIS A 73 12.19 6.01 6.27
CA HIS A 73 11.83 4.60 6.23
C HIS A 73 10.51 4.44 5.51
N VAL A 74 10.56 3.83 4.33
CA VAL A 74 9.41 3.56 3.48
C VAL A 74 9.08 2.08 3.55
N TYR A 75 7.80 1.79 3.72
CA TYR A 75 7.24 0.46 3.73
C TYR A 75 6.15 0.36 2.66
N SER A 76 5.97 -0.83 2.12
CA SER A 76 4.89 -1.14 1.19
C SER A 76 4.06 -2.34 1.65
N VAL A 77 2.79 -2.36 1.30
CA VAL A 77 1.91 -3.52 1.43
C VAL A 77 1.01 -3.57 0.20
N GLU A 78 0.65 -4.76 -0.27
CA GLU A 78 -0.33 -4.86 -1.35
C GLU A 78 -1.74 -4.65 -0.82
N SER A 79 -2.60 -3.95 -1.56
CA SER A 79 -3.97 -3.65 -1.11
C SER A 79 -4.77 -4.91 -0.77
N HIS A 80 -4.64 -5.96 -1.60
CA HIS A 80 -5.30 -7.24 -1.36
C HIS A 80 -4.82 -7.95 -0.09
N GLU A 81 -3.56 -7.75 0.31
CA GLU A 81 -3.04 -8.30 1.58
C GLU A 81 -3.68 -7.59 2.77
N ALA A 82 -3.85 -6.27 2.70
CA ALA A 82 -4.57 -5.52 3.73
C ALA A 82 -6.04 -5.95 3.83
N GLU A 83 -6.69 -6.15 2.68
CA GLU A 83 -8.08 -6.64 2.61
C GLU A 83 -8.23 -8.06 3.17
N ALA A 84 -7.28 -8.95 2.89
CA ALA A 84 -7.24 -10.30 3.47
C ALA A 84 -7.10 -10.30 5.01
N HIS A 85 -6.58 -9.21 5.59
CA HIS A 85 -6.48 -9.01 7.04
C HIS A 85 -7.70 -8.26 7.62
N GLY A 86 -8.79 -8.14 6.86
CA GLY A 86 -10.05 -7.56 7.35
C GLY A 86 -10.13 -6.04 7.29
N PHE A 87 -9.20 -5.39 6.60
CA PHE A 87 -9.25 -3.95 6.34
C PHE A 87 -9.98 -3.65 5.02
N LYS A 88 -10.38 -2.40 4.87
CA LYS A 88 -10.94 -1.88 3.62
C LYS A 88 -9.94 -0.89 3.03
N VAL A 89 -9.48 -1.14 1.81
CA VAL A 89 -8.66 -0.18 1.07
C VAL A 89 -9.57 0.70 0.22
N THR A 90 -9.40 2.01 0.31
CA THR A 90 -10.17 2.98 -0.48
C THR A 90 -9.24 4.01 -1.07
N ASN A 91 -9.41 4.34 -2.34
CA ASN A 91 -8.80 5.53 -2.94
C ASN A 91 -9.63 6.74 -2.51
N ASP A 92 -9.03 7.68 -1.80
CA ASP A 92 -9.70 8.93 -1.41
C ASP A 92 -9.54 9.98 -2.51
N HIS A 93 -8.31 10.24 -2.94
CA HIS A 93 -8.03 11.13 -4.07
C HIS A 93 -6.64 10.88 -4.68
N GLY A 94 -6.56 10.87 -6.02
CA GLY A 94 -5.30 10.73 -6.74
C GLY A 94 -4.56 9.45 -6.34
N THR A 95 -3.37 9.60 -5.74
CA THR A 95 -2.60 8.46 -5.22
C THR A 95 -2.86 8.19 -3.74
N HIS A 96 -3.59 9.05 -3.03
CA HIS A 96 -3.85 8.86 -1.60
C HIS A 96 -4.90 7.76 -1.42
N HIS A 97 -4.53 6.80 -0.58
CA HIS A 97 -5.35 5.66 -0.24
C HIS A 97 -5.47 5.55 1.28
N ASN A 98 -6.61 5.04 1.71
CA ASN A 98 -6.92 4.83 3.11
C ASN A 98 -7.10 3.33 3.39
N ILE A 99 -6.35 2.81 4.37
CA ILE A 99 -6.58 1.48 4.96
C ILE A 99 -7.52 1.67 6.16
N GLY A 100 -8.81 1.59 5.91
CA GLY A 100 -9.89 1.73 6.90
C GLY A 100 -10.41 0.38 7.40
N LEU A 101 -11.47 0.42 8.20
CA LEU A 101 -12.10 -0.77 8.75
C LEU A 101 -13.27 -1.23 7.90
N HIS A 102 -13.36 -2.54 7.66
CA HIS A 102 -14.54 -3.15 7.03
C HIS A 102 -15.67 -3.37 8.05
N GLN A 103 -15.31 -3.62 9.31
CA GLN A 103 -16.22 -3.93 10.42
C GLN A 103 -15.71 -3.31 11.72
N LYS A 104 -16.49 -3.41 12.81
CA LYS A 104 -16.04 -2.94 14.12
C LYS A 104 -14.74 -3.63 14.53
N HIS A 105 -13.81 -2.88 15.10
CA HIS A 105 -12.52 -3.40 15.54
C HIS A 105 -12.27 -3.02 17.01
N PRO A 106 -11.91 -3.96 17.90
CA PRO A 106 -11.60 -3.63 19.28
C PRO A 106 -10.46 -2.62 19.39
N GLU A 107 -10.59 -1.65 20.29
CA GLU A 107 -9.63 -0.55 20.45
C GLU A 107 -8.21 -1.08 20.75
N GLY A 108 -8.12 -2.07 21.64
CA GLY A 108 -6.85 -2.62 22.10
C GLY A 108 -6.06 -3.44 21.07
N THR A 109 -6.68 -3.85 19.96
CA THR A 109 -6.05 -4.76 18.99
C THR A 109 -5.77 -4.11 17.63
N LEU A 110 -6.39 -2.97 17.32
CA LEU A 110 -6.28 -2.33 16.00
C LEU A 110 -4.82 -1.97 15.64
N HIS A 111 -4.08 -1.44 16.61
CA HIS A 111 -2.69 -1.06 16.39
C HIS A 111 -1.81 -2.28 16.05
N SER A 112 -1.99 -3.39 16.77
CA SER A 112 -1.28 -4.64 16.49
C SER A 112 -1.68 -5.23 15.13
N ALA A 113 -2.97 -5.20 14.78
CA ALA A 113 -3.45 -5.66 13.49
C ALA A 113 -2.81 -4.88 12.32
N LEU A 114 -2.75 -3.55 12.40
CA LEU A 114 -2.10 -2.72 11.38
C LEU A 114 -0.59 -2.93 11.30
N LYS A 115 0.09 -3.16 12.44
CA LYS A 115 1.52 -3.49 12.46
C LYS A 115 1.82 -4.86 11.86
N ASN A 116 0.89 -5.81 11.97
CA ASN A 116 1.03 -7.19 11.52
C ASN A 116 0.63 -7.42 10.06
N LEU A 117 0.11 -6.40 9.36
CA LEU A 117 0.02 -6.46 7.90
C LEU A 117 1.40 -6.81 7.31
N PRO A 118 1.46 -7.51 6.17
CA PRO A 118 2.70 -8.03 5.58
C PRO A 118 3.53 -6.91 4.91
N TRP A 119 3.90 -5.92 5.69
CA TRP A 119 4.68 -4.78 5.25
C TRP A 119 6.09 -5.18 4.84
N LYS A 120 6.50 -4.74 3.66
CA LYS A 120 7.87 -4.89 3.13
C LYS A 120 8.59 -3.56 3.31
N LYS A 121 9.74 -3.59 3.97
CA LYS A 121 10.61 -2.39 4.06
C LYS A 121 11.27 -2.17 2.71
N VAL A 122 10.99 -1.05 2.07
CA VAL A 122 11.50 -0.74 0.72
C VAL A 122 12.78 0.11 0.76
N GLY A 123 13.11 0.70 1.92
CA GLY A 123 14.34 1.46 2.12
C GLY A 123 14.08 2.92 2.45
N ARG A 124 15.00 3.81 2.08
CA ARG A 124 14.78 5.25 2.19
C ARG A 124 14.18 5.78 0.90
N ARG A 125 13.39 6.86 0.97
CA ARG A 125 12.74 7.45 -0.21
C ARG A 125 13.76 7.91 -1.28
N ASP A 126 14.92 8.38 -0.83
CA ASP A 126 16.08 8.74 -1.66
C ASP A 126 16.77 7.55 -2.34
N VAL A 127 16.41 6.32 -1.97
CA VAL A 127 16.99 5.07 -2.50
C VAL A 127 15.94 4.23 -3.22
N HIS A 128 14.70 4.71 -3.33
CA HIS A 128 13.69 4.00 -4.11
C HIS A 128 14.12 4.03 -5.59
N PRO A 129 14.23 2.88 -6.27
CA PRO A 129 14.56 2.88 -7.68
C PRO A 129 13.51 3.73 -8.38
N MET A 130 13.99 4.77 -9.05
CA MET A 130 13.17 5.72 -9.78
C MET A 130 12.17 4.94 -10.63
N ASN A 131 10.92 5.38 -10.53
CA ASN A 131 9.75 4.80 -11.18
C ASN A 131 10.12 4.22 -12.56
N ARG A 132 9.80 2.95 -12.83
CA ARG A 132 10.23 2.22 -14.04
C ARG A 132 9.93 2.98 -15.33
N VAL A 133 8.85 3.76 -15.32
CA VAL A 133 8.43 4.69 -16.40
C VAL A 133 9.46 5.81 -16.63
N ARG A 134 10.01 6.37 -15.55
CA ARG A 134 11.03 7.41 -15.60
C ARG A 134 12.38 6.87 -16.09
N MET A 135 12.76 5.65 -15.70
CA MET A 135 13.94 4.98 -16.28
C MET A 135 13.79 4.76 -17.78
N VAL A 136 12.63 4.28 -18.25
CA VAL A 136 12.38 4.10 -19.68
C VAL A 136 12.42 5.45 -20.40
N HIS A 137 11.83 6.49 -19.83
CA HIS A 137 11.86 7.82 -20.41
C HIS A 137 13.27 8.42 -20.47
N GLU A 138 14.04 8.37 -19.38
CA GLU A 138 15.42 8.85 -19.35
C GLU A 138 16.36 8.03 -20.25
N ALA A 139 16.16 6.70 -20.35
CA ALA A 139 16.89 5.86 -21.29
C ALA A 139 16.54 6.17 -22.75
N LEU A 140 15.28 6.50 -23.05
CA LEU A 140 14.86 6.93 -24.38
C LEU A 140 15.50 8.28 -24.73
N GLU A 141 15.46 9.24 -23.81
CA GLU A 141 16.03 10.58 -24.02
C GLU A 141 17.56 10.57 -24.08
N SER A 142 18.23 9.66 -23.36
CA SER A 142 19.67 9.44 -23.50
C SER A 142 20.01 8.79 -24.85
N SER A 143 19.20 7.84 -25.32
CA SER A 143 19.43 7.17 -26.62
C SER A 143 19.23 8.13 -27.79
N LYS A 144 18.26 9.04 -27.72
CA LYS A 144 18.06 10.09 -28.74
C LYS A 144 19.26 11.02 -28.86
N ARG A 145 19.81 11.49 -27.72
CA ARG A 145 21.01 12.34 -27.73
C ARG A 145 22.24 11.63 -28.29
N SER A 146 22.42 10.35 -27.98
CA SER A 146 23.53 9.57 -28.53
C SER A 146 23.42 9.32 -30.03
N ILE A 147 22.21 9.40 -30.61
CA ILE A 147 22.01 9.31 -32.06
C ILE A 147 22.29 10.66 -32.73
N GLU A 148 21.95 11.79 -32.09
CA GLU A 148 22.24 13.14 -32.60
C GLU A 148 23.74 13.51 -32.55
N GLU A 149 24.55 12.84 -31.72
CA GLU A 149 26.01 13.02 -31.66
C GLU A 149 26.79 12.15 -32.66
N LEU A 150 26.10 11.34 -33.47
CA LEU A 150 26.68 10.46 -34.49
C LEU A 150 26.48 10.96 -35.94
N ASP A 151 25.80 12.10 -36.13
CA ASP A 151 25.75 12.88 -37.37
C ASP A 151 26.69 14.10 -37.28
#